data_AF-A0A5E4ZFI5-F1
#
_entry.id   AF-A0A5E4ZFI5-F1
#
_cell.length_a   1.000
_cell.length_b   1.000
_cell.length_c   1.000
_cell.angle_alpha   90.00
_cell.angle_beta   90.00
_cell.angle_gamma   90.00
#
_symmetry.space_group_name_H-M   'P 1'
#
loop_
_entity.id
_entity.type
_entity.pdbx_description
1 polymer ?
#
loop_
_entity_poly.entity_id
_entity_poly.type
_entity_poly.pdbx_seq_one_letter_code
_entity_poly.pdbx_strand_id
1 'polypeptide(L)'
;MVTTEMLREWQRLGKQGIAKAGGLDGVAMQYGVASGALKIYLRVDGTLTKPAEDRLNPPGAEITPKMLREWQRFGKQGIAKAGGLDGVAGQYGIASGTLKNYLRADGTLTKRAEDRLRKDGAGPM
;
A
#
# COMPACT_ATOMS: atom_id res chain seq x y z
N MET A 1 16.43 13.62 6.00
CA MET A 1 15.60 13.31 4.82
C MET A 1 14.80 12.05 5.12
N VAL A 2 13.53 11.96 4.72
CA VAL A 2 12.72 10.74 4.93
C VAL A 2 12.75 9.89 3.66
N THR A 3 13.25 8.66 3.74
CA THR A 3 13.35 7.72 2.61
C THR A 3 12.18 6.74 2.56
N THR A 4 12.02 6.05 1.44
CA THR A 4 11.01 4.98 1.28
C THR A 4 11.28 3.79 2.19
N GLU A 5 12.54 3.45 2.49
CA GLU A 5 12.88 2.40 3.46
C GLU A 5 12.38 2.77 4.86
N MET A 6 12.62 4.01 5.29
CA MET A 6 12.15 4.49 6.60
C MET A 6 10.64 4.39 6.72
N LEU A 7 9.89 4.76 5.67
CA LEU A 7 8.43 4.65 5.65
C LEU A 7 7.98 3.18 5.81
N ARG A 8 8.65 2.23 5.14
CA ARG A 8 8.36 0.78 5.26
C ARG A 8 8.67 0.27 6.66
N GLU A 9 9.75 0.72 7.27
CA GLU A 9 10.11 0.33 8.63
C GLU A 9 9.13 0.90 9.67
N TRP A 10 8.76 2.17 9.54
CA TRP A 10 7.78 2.81 10.42
C TRP A 10 6.42 2.12 10.38
N GLN A 11 5.97 1.70 9.19
CA GLN A 11 4.76 0.90 9.03
C GLN A 11 4.85 -0.44 9.79
N ARG A 12 6.04 -1.05 9.87
CA ARG A 12 6.25 -2.32 10.57
C ARG A 12 6.32 -2.18 12.09
N LEU A 13 6.63 -0.99 12.62
CA LEU A 13 6.61 -0.75 14.06
C LEU A 13 5.22 -0.98 14.66
N GLY A 14 4.19 -0.51 13.94
CA GLY A 14 2.82 -0.48 14.44
C GLY A 14 2.68 0.33 15.74
N LYS A 15 1.46 0.34 16.31
CA LYS A 15 1.17 1.04 17.58
C LYS A 15 2.11 0.62 18.72
N GLN A 16 2.42 -0.67 18.82
CA GLN A 16 3.26 -1.20 19.91
C GLN A 16 4.73 -0.77 19.77
N GLY A 17 5.29 -0.80 18.56
CA GLY A 17 6.65 -0.34 18.32
C GLY A 17 6.80 1.16 18.58
N ILE A 18 5.81 1.96 18.19
CA ILE A 18 5.76 3.39 18.49
C ILE A 18 5.73 3.63 20.00
N ALA A 19 4.88 2.91 20.75
CA ALA A 19 4.82 3.04 22.20
C ALA A 19 6.15 2.69 22.87
N LYS A 20 6.81 1.61 22.43
CA LYS A 20 8.14 1.19 22.93
C LYS A 20 9.23 2.23 22.67
N ALA A 21 9.13 2.97 21.57
CA ALA A 21 10.08 4.02 21.25
C ALA A 21 9.88 5.29 22.11
N GLY A 22 8.78 5.42 22.86
CA GLY A 22 8.42 6.65 23.58
C GLY A 22 7.48 7.56 22.79
N GLY A 23 6.69 6.99 21.88
CA GLY A 23 5.80 7.74 20.99
C GLY A 23 6.49 8.20 19.71
N LEU A 24 5.80 9.03 18.93
CA LEU A 24 6.32 9.52 17.64
C LEU A 24 7.62 10.33 17.79
N ASP A 25 7.79 11.06 18.89
CA ASP A 25 9.01 11.83 19.16
C ASP A 25 10.21 10.90 19.44
N GLY A 26 9.97 9.77 20.09
CA GLY A 26 10.97 8.73 20.29
C GLY A 26 11.39 8.02 19.00
N VAL A 27 10.42 7.69 18.13
CA VAL A 27 10.73 7.18 16.78
C VAL A 27 11.53 8.23 15.99
N ALA A 28 11.17 9.51 16.08
CA ALA A 28 11.88 10.58 15.39
C ALA A 28 13.35 10.66 15.83
N MET A 29 13.61 10.54 17.14
CA MET A 29 14.96 10.50 17.69
C MET A 29 15.75 9.27 17.22
N GLN A 30 15.16 8.07 17.27
CA GLN A 30 15.80 6.83 16.82
C GLN A 30 16.23 6.87 15.34
N TYR A 31 15.40 7.49 14.51
CA TYR A 31 15.63 7.58 13.07
C TYR A 31 16.36 8.86 12.64
N GLY A 32 16.73 9.74 13.57
CA GLY A 32 17.39 11.01 13.25
C GLY A 32 16.54 11.94 12.37
N VAL A 33 15.22 11.89 12.51
CA VAL A 33 14.26 12.69 11.72
C VAL A 33 13.67 13.78 12.61
N ALA A 34 13.44 14.96 12.06
CA ALA A 34 12.71 16.01 12.76
C ALA A 34 11.29 15.52 13.11
N SER A 35 10.86 15.70 14.38
CA SER A 35 9.53 15.27 14.85
C SER A 35 8.38 15.76 13.96
N GLY A 36 8.42 17.03 13.55
CA GLY A 36 7.42 17.60 12.63
C GLY A 36 7.38 16.88 11.28
N ALA A 37 8.54 16.49 10.75
CA ALA A 37 8.61 15.72 9.50
C ALA A 37 8.07 14.30 9.68
N LEU A 38 8.37 13.61 10.78
CA LEU A 38 7.87 12.27 11.03
C LEU A 38 6.33 12.25 11.15
N LYS A 39 5.75 13.24 11.84
CA LYS A 39 4.30 13.39 12.01
C LYS A 39 3.54 13.64 10.70
N ILE A 40 4.23 14.10 9.64
CA ILE A 40 3.65 14.20 8.29
C ILE A 40 3.39 12.81 7.70
N TYR A 41 4.18 11.80 8.07
CA TYR A 41 4.24 10.50 7.40
C TYR A 41 3.68 9.33 8.23
N LEU A 42 3.71 9.42 9.57
CA LEU A 42 3.33 8.33 10.47
C LEU A 42 2.30 8.79 11.51
N ARG A 43 1.24 8.00 11.67
CA ARG A 43 0.19 8.21 12.69
C ARG A 43 0.53 7.47 13.99
N VAL A 44 -0.06 7.93 15.10
CA VAL A 44 0.15 7.34 16.43
C VAL A 44 -0.32 5.88 16.55
N ASP A 45 -1.24 5.45 15.67
CA ASP A 45 -1.70 4.06 15.60
C ASP A 45 -0.76 3.14 14.79
N GLY A 46 0.31 3.69 14.22
CA GLY A 46 1.27 2.95 13.40
C GLY A 46 0.95 2.87 11.92
N THR A 47 -0.17 3.46 11.48
CA THR A 47 -0.48 3.55 10.06
C THR A 47 0.22 4.73 9.39
N LEU A 48 0.51 4.60 8.10
CA LEU A 48 1.08 5.67 7.30
C LEU A 48 0.01 6.71 6.96
N THR A 49 0.43 7.96 6.79
CA THR A 49 -0.43 9.01 6.22
C THR A 49 -0.45 8.92 4.70
N LYS A 50 -1.42 9.60 4.06
CA LYS A 50 -1.52 9.64 2.60
C LYS A 50 -0.22 10.11 1.91
N PRO A 51 0.48 11.18 2.36
CA PRO A 51 1.78 11.54 1.79
C PRO A 51 2.85 10.44 1.86
N ALA A 52 2.86 9.63 2.93
CA ALA A 52 3.77 8.49 3.03
C ALA A 52 3.37 7.37 2.08
N GLU A 53 2.07 7.07 2.01
CA GLU A 53 1.53 6.09 1.07
C GLU A 53 1.81 6.48 -0.39
N ASP A 54 1.63 7.74 -0.75
CA ASP A 54 1.89 8.28 -2.09
C ASP A 54 3.40 8.25 -2.42
N ARG A 55 4.28 8.42 -1.43
CA ARG A 55 5.74 8.28 -1.63
C ARG A 55 6.18 6.84 -1.81
N LEU A 56 5.57 5.92 -1.07
CA LEU A 56 5.81 4.49 -1.26
C LEU A 56 5.24 3.98 -2.57
N ASN A 57 4.22 4.67 -3.10
CA ASN A 57 3.44 4.23 -4.26
C ASN A 57 3.17 5.44 -5.17
N PRO A 58 4.20 5.99 -5.83
CA PRO A 58 4.03 7.16 -6.68
C PRO A 58 2.96 6.92 -7.74
N PRO A 59 2.13 7.94 -8.06
CA PRO A 59 1.15 7.83 -9.14
C PRO A 59 1.90 7.47 -10.44
N GLY A 60 1.63 6.25 -10.94
CA GLY A 60 2.36 5.68 -12.07
C GLY A 60 3.05 4.35 -11.78
N ALA A 61 2.99 3.80 -10.56
CA ALA A 61 3.28 2.36 -10.36
C ALA A 61 2.34 1.57 -11.29
N GLU A 62 2.92 1.01 -12.35
CA GLU A 62 2.17 0.54 -13.51
C GLU A 62 1.29 -0.65 -13.12
N ILE A 63 -0.02 -0.44 -13.08
CA ILE A 63 -0.98 -1.54 -12.92
C ILE A 63 -1.08 -2.27 -14.25
N THR A 64 -0.31 -3.36 -14.37
CA THR A 64 -0.25 -4.15 -15.59
C THR A 64 -1.46 -5.07 -15.73
N PRO A 65 -1.86 -5.42 -16.97
CA PRO A 65 -2.87 -6.45 -17.22
C PRO A 65 -2.54 -7.80 -16.56
N LYS A 66 -1.24 -8.15 -16.46
CA LYS A 66 -0.79 -9.35 -15.75
C LYS A 66 -1.18 -9.34 -14.27
N MET A 67 -0.93 -8.23 -13.57
CA MET A 67 -1.32 -8.08 -12.16
C MET A 67 -2.83 -8.21 -11.98
N LEU A 68 -3.63 -7.62 -12.87
CA LEU A 68 -5.09 -7.74 -12.82
C LEU A 68 -5.56 -9.20 -12.94
N ARG A 69 -4.95 -9.98 -13.85
CA ARG A 69 -5.24 -11.42 -14.00
C ARG A 69 -4.83 -12.22 -12.76
N GLU A 70 -3.70 -11.88 -12.14
CA GLU A 70 -3.26 -12.53 -10.89
C GLU A 70 -4.19 -12.20 -9.73
N TRP A 71 -4.62 -10.95 -9.59
CA TRP A 71 -5.55 -10.54 -8.54
C TRP A 71 -6.91 -11.23 -8.64
N GLN A 72 -7.42 -11.38 -9.87
CA GLN A 72 -8.65 -12.13 -10.12
C GLN A 72 -8.55 -13.59 -9.64
N ARG A 73 -7.35 -14.19 -9.68
CA ARG A 73 -7.12 -15.57 -9.23
C ARG A 73 -7.07 -15.72 -7.71
N PHE A 74 -6.85 -14.64 -6.94
CA PHE A 74 -6.88 -14.75 -5.47
C PHE A 74 -8.26 -15.16 -4.96
N GLY A 75 -9.31 -14.58 -5.53
CA GLY A 75 -10.66 -14.68 -4.98
C GLY A 75 -10.73 -14.16 -3.53
N LYS A 76 -11.91 -14.29 -2.91
CA LYS A 76 -12.13 -13.88 -1.51
C LYS A 76 -11.16 -14.56 -0.53
N GLN A 77 -10.87 -15.86 -0.72
CA GLN A 77 -10.00 -16.62 0.18
C GLN A 77 -8.53 -16.20 0.08
N GLY A 78 -8.01 -15.97 -1.14
CA GLY A 78 -6.64 -15.49 -1.33
C GLY A 78 -6.43 -14.10 -0.75
N ILE A 79 -7.42 -13.20 -0.92
CA ILE A 79 -7.40 -11.87 -0.30
C ILE A 79 -7.39 -11.99 1.24
N ALA A 80 -8.26 -12.83 1.81
CA ALA A 80 -8.28 -13.04 3.26
C ALA A 80 -6.94 -13.58 3.78
N LYS A 81 -6.35 -14.55 3.08
CA LYS A 81 -5.04 -15.13 3.41
C LYS A 81 -3.90 -14.12 3.33
N ALA A 82 -3.99 -13.15 2.41
CA ALA A 82 -3.02 -12.07 2.31
C ALA A 82 -3.14 -11.05 3.45
N GLY A 83 -4.21 -11.08 4.26
CA GLY A 83 -4.50 -10.05 5.26
C GLY A 83 -5.43 -8.95 4.75
N GLY A 84 -6.28 -9.27 3.77
CA GLY A 84 -7.18 -8.32 3.12
C GLY A 84 -6.52 -7.58 1.95
N LEU A 85 -7.21 -6.56 1.43
CA LEU A 85 -6.71 -5.75 0.32
C LEU A 85 -5.41 -5.03 0.68
N ASP A 86 -5.23 -4.61 1.93
CA ASP A 86 -3.99 -3.96 2.37
C ASP A 86 -2.80 -4.92 2.31
N GLY A 87 -3.03 -6.20 2.58
CA GLY A 87 -2.03 -7.25 2.47
C GLY A 87 -1.66 -7.57 1.02
N VAL A 88 -2.64 -7.68 0.12
CA VAL A 88 -2.40 -7.80 -1.33
C VAL A 88 -1.64 -6.58 -1.85
N ALA A 89 -2.02 -5.39 -1.42
CA ALA A 89 -1.36 -4.14 -1.80
C ALA A 89 0.12 -4.15 -1.36
N GLY A 90 0.39 -4.63 -0.14
CA GLY A 90 1.75 -4.83 0.37
C GLY A 90 2.57 -5.84 -0.43
N GLN A 91 1.98 -6.96 -0.86
CA GLN A 91 2.66 -7.98 -1.68
C GLN A 91 3.11 -7.44 -3.04
N TYR A 92 2.30 -6.57 -3.65
CA TYR A 92 2.57 -6.01 -4.97
C TYR A 92 3.25 -4.63 -4.90
N GLY A 93 3.53 -4.11 -3.71
CA GLY A 93 4.15 -2.80 -3.53
C GLY A 93 3.32 -1.66 -4.12
N ILE A 94 2.00 -1.74 -3.98
CA ILE A 94 1.07 -0.71 -4.47
C ILE A 94 0.24 -0.13 -3.33
N ALA A 95 -0.28 1.08 -3.50
CA ALA A 95 -1.16 1.68 -2.51
C ALA A 95 -2.48 0.91 -2.43
N SER A 96 -2.97 0.68 -1.22
CA SER A 96 -4.27 0.04 -0.99
C SER A 96 -5.41 0.81 -1.68
N GLY A 97 -5.38 2.15 -1.62
CA GLY A 97 -6.33 3.00 -2.35
C GLY A 97 -6.27 2.77 -3.87
N THR A 98 -5.07 2.60 -4.42
CA THR A 98 -4.88 2.26 -5.84
C THR A 98 -5.42 0.86 -6.15
N LEU A 99 -5.08 -0.15 -5.34
CA LEU A 99 -5.58 -1.52 -5.51
C LEU A 99 -7.12 -1.57 -5.48
N LYS A 100 -7.75 -0.85 -4.54
CA LYS A 100 -9.21 -0.77 -4.37
C LYS A 100 -9.92 -0.20 -5.60
N ASN A 101 -9.23 0.53 -6.48
CA ASN A 101 -9.79 0.99 -7.76
C ASN A 101 -9.90 -0.13 -8.80
N TYR A 102 -9.22 -1.27 -8.60
CA TYR A 102 -9.11 -2.37 -9.56
C TYR A 102 -9.60 -3.72 -9.01
N LEU A 103 -9.52 -3.94 -7.68
CA LEU A 103 -9.88 -5.20 -7.02
C LEU A 103 -10.83 -4.96 -5.84
N ARG A 104 -11.89 -5.76 -5.76
CA ARG A 104 -12.87 -5.75 -4.66
C ARG A 104 -12.51 -6.78 -3.59
N ALA A 105 -13.05 -6.60 -2.38
CA ALA A 105 -12.77 -7.47 -1.24
C ALA A 105 -13.29 -8.91 -1.42
N ASP A 106 -14.23 -9.14 -2.34
CA ASP A 106 -14.72 -10.47 -2.71
C ASP A 106 -13.83 -11.17 -3.75
N GLY A 107 -12.79 -10.51 -4.26
CA GLY A 107 -11.88 -11.03 -5.26
C GLY A 107 -12.28 -10.73 -6.71
N THR A 108 -13.39 -10.04 -6.93
CA THR A 108 -13.79 -9.62 -8.27
C THR A 108 -13.08 -8.33 -8.70
N LEU A 109 -12.86 -8.19 -10.01
CA LEU A 109 -12.30 -6.98 -10.58
C LEU A 109 -13.36 -5.86 -10.62
N THR A 110 -12.91 -4.60 -10.57
CA THR A 110 -13.80 -3.48 -10.86
C THR A 110 -13.98 -3.34 -12.38
N LYS A 111 -15.03 -2.64 -12.81
CA LYS A 111 -15.25 -2.32 -14.23
C LYS A 111 -14.02 -1.66 -14.88
N ARG A 112 -13.31 -0.82 -14.13
CA ARG A 112 -12.06 -0.18 -14.58
C ARG A 112 -10.97 -1.21 -14.91
N ALA A 113 -10.80 -2.23 -14.07
CA ALA A 113 -9.85 -3.31 -14.31
C ALA A 113 -10.28 -4.20 -15.48
N GLU A 114 -11.56 -4.52 -15.58
CA GLU A 114 -12.12 -5.29 -16.71
C GLU A 114 -11.93 -4.56 -18.04
N ASP A 115 -12.23 -3.26 -18.09
CA ASP A 115 -12.01 -2.41 -19.27
C ASP A 115 -10.55 -2.39 -19.70
N ARG A 116 -9.62 -2.39 -18.74
CA ARG A 116 -8.19 -2.43 -19.01
C ARG A 116 -7.77 -3.79 -19.58
N LEU A 117 -8.27 -4.90 -19.04
CA LEU A 117 -8.02 -6.24 -19.57
C LEU A 117 -8.58 -6.42 -20.98
N ARG A 118 -9.75 -5.86 -21.27
CA ARG A 118 -10.34 -5.91 -22.61
C ARG A 118 -9.50 -5.14 -23.63
N LYS A 119 -8.96 -3.98 -23.26
CA LYS A 119 -8.07 -3.18 -24.13
C LYS A 119 -6.73 -3.88 -24.39
N ASP A 120 -6.22 -4.63 -23.41
CA ASP A 120 -5.02 -5.45 -23.56
C ASP A 120 -5.24 -6.67 -24.47
N GLY A 121 -6.40 -7.32 -24.36
CA GLY A 121 -6.78 -8.43 -25.24
C GLY A 121 -7.21 -8.01 -26.65
N ALA A 122 -7.62 -6.76 -26.82
CA ALA A 122 -7.91 -6.13 -28.11
C ALA A 122 -6.64 -5.44 -28.64
N GLY A 123 -5.59 -6.23 -28.93
CA GLY A 123 -4.50 -5.75 -29.78
C GLY A 123 -5.02 -5.30 -31.15
N PRO A 124 -4.30 -4.44 -31.90
CA PRO A 124 -4.79 -3.91 -33.17
C PRO A 124 -5.08 -5.08 -34.11
N MET A 125 -6.32 -5.15 -34.59
CA MET A 125 -6.69 -5.97 -35.75
C MET A 125 -5.98 -5.44 -37.00
#